data_AF-A0A842VW36-F1
#
_entry.id   AF-A0A842VW36-F1
#
_cell.length_a   1.000
_cell.length_b   1.000
_cell.length_c   1.000
_cell.angle_alpha   90.00
_cell.angle_beta   90.00
_cell.angle_gamma   90.00
#
_symmetry.space_group_name_H-M   'P 1'
#
loop_
_entity.id
_entity.type
_entity.pdbx_description
1 polymer ?
#
loop_
_entity_poly.entity_id
_entity_poly.type
_entity_poly.pdbx_seq_one_letter_code
_entity_poly.pdbx_strand_id
1 'polypeptide(L)'
;MARKSYAKKYSKTKKNRKRGKKSKRSKKTESNRYSKKRKSSKDPINRADKHDFRVRANIEVGCLVEIEESRYLPDLTKGKVKQILTNKPTHEFGIKVKLDSGQVGRVKKII
;
A
#
# COMPACT_ATOMS: atom_id res chain seq x y z
N MET A 1 -27.29 -56.67 -1.50
CA MET A 1 -26.85 -56.80 -0.09
C MET A 1 -25.33 -56.63 -0.06
N ALA A 2 -24.82 -55.49 0.41
CA ALA A 2 -24.06 -55.28 1.66
C ALA A 2 -22.66 -55.98 1.65
N ARG A 3 -21.52 -55.39 2.02
CA ARG A 3 -21.20 -54.36 3.04
C ARG A 3 -19.87 -53.64 2.70
N LYS A 4 -19.75 -52.38 3.14
CA LYS A 4 -18.48 -51.65 3.32
C LYS A 4 -17.54 -52.42 4.25
N SER A 5 -16.23 -52.42 3.99
CA SER A 5 -15.23 -52.47 5.07
C SER A 5 -13.98 -51.66 4.70
N TYR A 6 -13.75 -50.63 5.51
CA TYR A 6 -12.55 -49.81 5.55
C TYR A 6 -11.49 -50.54 6.38
N ALA A 7 -10.23 -50.61 5.94
CA ALA A 7 -9.11 -50.83 6.87
C ALA A 7 -7.76 -50.33 6.32
N LYS A 8 -7.17 -49.44 7.11
CA LYS A 8 -5.94 -48.65 6.97
C LYS A 8 -4.72 -49.47 7.41
N LYS A 9 -3.65 -49.57 6.62
CA LYS A 9 -2.30 -49.96 7.10
C LYS A 9 -1.19 -49.26 6.31
N TYR A 10 -0.89 -48.02 6.67
CA TYR A 10 0.42 -47.42 6.35
C TYR A 10 1.40 -47.83 7.46
N SER A 11 2.40 -48.65 7.11
CA SER A 11 3.49 -49.02 8.00
C SER A 11 4.59 -47.95 7.99
N LYS A 12 4.85 -47.35 9.16
CA LYS A 12 6.07 -46.57 9.41
C LYS A 12 7.22 -47.55 9.68
N THR A 13 8.34 -47.44 8.96
CA THR A 13 9.64 -47.90 9.47
C THR A 13 10.74 -46.89 9.22
N LYS A 14 11.39 -46.50 10.31
CA LYS A 14 12.56 -45.63 10.41
C LYS A 14 13.73 -46.22 9.61
N LYS A 15 14.48 -45.37 8.91
CA LYS A 15 15.90 -45.64 8.60
C LYS A 15 16.74 -44.40 8.88
N ASN A 16 17.27 -44.34 10.10
CA ASN A 16 18.33 -43.43 10.49
C ASN A 16 19.65 -43.90 9.89
N ARG A 17 20.30 -43.08 9.05
CA ARG A 17 21.75 -43.19 8.80
C ARG A 17 22.37 -41.80 8.89
N LYS A 18 22.98 -41.52 10.05
CA LYS A 18 23.96 -40.44 10.21
C LYS A 18 25.19 -40.75 9.37
N ARG A 19 25.72 -39.79 8.60
CA ARG A 19 27.13 -39.74 8.22
C ARG A 19 27.54 -38.35 7.69
N GLY A 20 28.46 -37.71 8.42
CA GLY A 20 29.59 -36.96 7.84
C GLY A 20 29.38 -35.52 7.37
N LYS A 21 30.00 -34.58 8.10
CA LYS A 21 30.15 -33.15 7.79
C LYS A 21 30.92 -32.93 6.46
N LYS A 22 30.50 -31.96 5.63
CA LYS A 22 31.38 -31.29 4.65
C LYS A 22 31.07 -29.79 4.53
N SER A 23 31.99 -29.00 5.10
CA SER A 23 32.47 -27.67 4.70
C SER A 23 31.50 -26.68 4.04
N LYS A 24 31.33 -25.54 4.71
CA LYS A 24 30.83 -24.26 4.19
C LYS A 24 31.49 -23.93 2.84
N ARG A 25 30.69 -23.80 1.77
CA ARG A 25 31.06 -23.03 0.58
C ARG A 25 29.82 -22.31 0.07
N SER A 26 29.68 -21.06 0.47
CA SER A 26 28.63 -20.13 0.05
C SER A 26 28.72 -19.91 -1.47
N LYS A 27 27.86 -20.58 -2.24
CA LYS A 27 27.58 -20.18 -3.63
C LYS A 27 26.56 -19.04 -3.56
N LYS A 28 27.07 -17.80 -3.49
CA LYS A 28 26.32 -16.56 -3.67
C LYS A 28 25.83 -16.53 -5.12
N THR A 29 24.63 -17.02 -5.39
CA THR A 29 24.08 -17.08 -6.75
C THR A 29 23.76 -15.70 -7.30
N GLU A 30 24.01 -15.54 -8.59
CA GLU A 30 23.97 -14.33 -9.41
C GLU A 30 22.58 -13.67 -9.61
N SER A 31 21.59 -13.98 -8.79
CA SER A 31 20.27 -13.33 -8.80
C SER A 31 20.28 -11.92 -8.21
N ASN A 32 21.42 -11.46 -7.65
CA ASN A 32 21.53 -10.16 -6.98
C ASN A 32 22.23 -9.06 -7.82
N ARG A 33 22.30 -9.21 -9.15
CA ARG A 33 22.82 -8.16 -10.06
C ARG A 33 21.72 -7.34 -10.74
N TYR A 34 20.47 -7.81 -10.79
CA TYR A 34 19.36 -7.03 -11.38
C TYR A 34 18.80 -5.95 -10.45
N SER A 35 19.16 -5.97 -9.16
CA SER A 35 18.76 -4.97 -8.15
C SER A 35 19.61 -3.69 -8.14
N LYS A 36 20.57 -3.52 -9.06
CA LYS A 36 21.63 -2.51 -8.93
C LYS A 36 21.64 -1.37 -9.95
N LYS A 37 20.60 -1.19 -10.77
CA LYS A 37 20.62 -0.14 -11.81
C LYS A 37 19.29 0.58 -11.99
N ARG A 38 18.97 1.44 -11.00
CA ARG A 38 18.28 2.73 -11.16
C ARG A 38 18.29 3.47 -9.82
N LYS A 39 19.51 3.84 -9.39
CA LYS A 39 19.71 4.96 -8.48
C LYS A 39 19.92 6.20 -9.34
N SER A 40 18.83 6.90 -9.57
CA SER A 40 18.74 8.31 -9.97
C SER A 40 17.32 8.71 -9.54
N SER A 41 17.03 9.61 -8.62
CA SER A 41 17.77 10.51 -7.73
C SER A 41 16.63 11.25 -7.01
N LYS A 42 16.57 11.22 -5.66
CA LYS A 42 15.47 11.72 -4.79
C LYS A 42 14.21 10.82 -4.84
N ASP A 43 13.80 10.07 -3.83
CA ASP A 43 14.08 10.07 -2.39
C ASP A 43 13.95 8.63 -1.84
N PRO A 44 14.76 8.24 -0.84
CA PRO A 44 14.38 7.12 0.01
C PRO A 44 13.28 7.63 0.97
N ILE A 45 12.54 6.69 1.54
CA ILE A 45 11.71 6.82 2.76
C ILE A 45 10.20 6.87 2.44
N ASN A 46 9.51 5.80 2.82
CA ASN A 46 8.18 5.89 3.43
C ASN A 46 8.34 6.78 4.68
N ARG A 47 8.37 8.10 4.51
CA ARG A 47 8.10 9.01 5.62
C ARG A 47 6.59 8.95 5.72
N ALA A 48 6.01 8.87 6.91
CA ALA A 48 4.56 9.01 7.02
C ALA A 48 4.20 10.39 6.46
N ASP A 49 3.80 10.45 5.19
CA ASP A 49 3.55 11.69 4.48
C ASP A 49 2.26 12.26 5.04
N LYS A 50 2.41 13.10 6.08
CA LYS A 50 1.31 13.77 6.78
C LYS A 50 0.45 14.62 5.84
N HIS A 51 0.96 14.90 4.64
CA HIS A 51 0.32 15.70 3.60
C HIS A 51 -0.23 14.88 2.42
N ASP A 52 -0.37 13.55 2.53
CA ASP A 52 -1.04 12.76 1.50
C ASP A 52 -2.55 13.08 1.46
N PHE A 53 -3.00 13.65 0.34
CA PHE A 53 -4.38 14.07 0.07
C PHE A 53 -5.35 12.90 -0.21
N ARG A 54 -4.82 11.69 -0.43
CA ARG A 54 -5.63 10.49 -0.68
C ARG A 54 -6.20 9.90 0.60
N VAL A 55 -5.59 10.20 1.74
CA VAL A 55 -5.93 9.64 3.05
C VAL A 55 -6.81 10.63 3.80
N ARG A 56 -8.01 10.17 4.21
CA ARG A 56 -8.96 10.99 4.96
C ARG A 56 -8.40 11.46 6.30
N ALA A 57 -7.62 10.62 6.99
CA ALA A 57 -7.04 10.95 8.30
C ALA A 57 -6.08 12.16 8.25
N ASN A 58 -5.57 12.52 7.08
CA ASN A 58 -4.67 13.67 6.91
C ASN A 58 -5.41 14.99 6.67
N ILE A 59 -6.74 14.95 6.47
CA ILE A 59 -7.55 16.11 6.12
C ILE A 59 -8.57 16.33 7.23
N GLU A 60 -8.48 17.47 7.90
CA GLU A 60 -9.41 17.88 8.95
C GLU A 60 -10.23 19.10 8.49
N VAL A 61 -11.35 19.33 9.18
CA VAL A 61 -12.14 20.55 8.99
C VAL A 61 -11.32 21.76 9.45
N GLY A 62 -11.24 22.81 8.64
CA GLY A 62 -10.41 23.99 8.87
C GLY A 62 -9.03 23.96 8.20
N CYS A 63 -8.58 22.80 7.67
CA CYS A 63 -7.32 22.70 6.94
C CYS A 63 -7.33 23.52 5.64
N LEU A 64 -6.19 24.13 5.31
CA LEU A 64 -5.96 24.79 4.02
C LEU A 64 -5.60 23.74 2.97
N VAL A 65 -6.39 23.69 1.91
CA VAL A 65 -6.23 22.71 0.83
C VAL A 65 -6.43 23.37 -0.54
N GLU A 66 -5.92 22.71 -1.57
CA GLU A 66 -6.22 23.01 -2.96
C GLU A 66 -7.12 21.90 -3.53
N ILE A 67 -8.26 22.30 -4.10
CA ILE A 67 -9.24 21.38 -4.70
C ILE A 67 -9.32 21.55 -6.22
N GLU A 68 -9.58 20.44 -6.90
CA GLU A 68 -10.03 20.41 -8.29
C GLU A 68 -11.56 20.21 -8.31
N GLU A 69 -12.31 21.20 -8.81
CA GLU A 69 -13.77 21.13 -8.86
C GLU A 69 -14.27 20.16 -9.94
N SER A 70 -13.63 20.20 -11.10
CA SER A 70 -13.98 19.40 -12.28
C SER A 70 -12.74 18.78 -12.89
N ARG A 71 -12.84 17.53 -13.36
CA ARG A 71 -11.73 16.81 -14.01
C ARG A 71 -11.31 17.39 -15.35
N TYR A 72 -12.12 18.29 -15.93
CA TYR A 72 -11.89 18.86 -17.26
C TYR A 72 -11.18 20.21 -17.22
N LEU A 73 -11.21 20.89 -16.08
CA LEU A 73 -10.61 22.22 -15.90
C LEU A 73 -9.38 22.07 -15.00
N PRO A 74 -8.21 22.61 -15.39
CA PRO A 74 -6.99 22.51 -14.60
C PRO A 74 -6.98 23.46 -13.37
N ASP A 75 -8.12 24.05 -13.03
CA ASP A 75 -8.21 25.08 -12.01
C ASP A 75 -8.17 24.47 -10.61
N LEU A 76 -7.15 24.85 -9.85
CA LEU A 76 -7.01 24.52 -8.44
C LEU A 76 -7.49 25.69 -7.60
N THR A 77 -8.52 25.46 -6.80
CA THR A 77 -9.03 26.47 -5.88
C THR A 77 -8.50 26.23 -4.48
N LYS A 78 -7.89 27.26 -3.90
CA LYS A 78 -7.40 27.21 -2.53
C LYS A 78 -8.51 27.61 -1.57
N GLY A 79 -8.62 26.90 -0.45
CA GLY A 79 -9.52 27.32 0.62
C GLY A 79 -9.45 26.43 1.85
N LYS A 80 -10.22 26.83 2.87
CA LYS A 80 -10.38 26.05 4.09
C LYS A 80 -11.48 25.01 3.94
N VAL A 81 -11.22 23.80 4.41
CA VAL A 81 -12.21 22.71 4.42
C VAL A 81 -13.33 23.03 5.40
N LYS A 82 -14.56 23.15 4.89
CA LYS A 82 -15.77 23.24 5.70
C LYS A 82 -16.28 21.87 6.12
N GLN A 83 -16.30 20.93 5.17
CA GLN A 83 -16.85 19.60 5.38
C GLN A 83 -16.18 18.56 4.48
N ILE A 84 -15.98 17.36 5.02
CA ILE A 84 -15.48 16.20 4.26
C ILE A 84 -16.66 15.38 3.75
N LEU A 85 -16.75 15.17 2.43
CA LEU A 85 -17.86 14.48 1.76
C LEU A 85 -17.53 13.02 1.41
N THR A 86 -16.27 12.59 1.51
CA THR A 86 -15.86 11.20 1.23
C THR A 86 -15.84 10.37 2.50
N ASN A 87 -16.67 9.33 2.59
CA ASN A 87 -16.74 8.48 3.78
C ASN A 87 -15.62 7.43 3.86
N LYS A 88 -15.08 6.99 2.71
CA LYS A 88 -14.00 5.99 2.68
C LYS A 88 -12.70 6.56 3.27
N PRO A 89 -11.87 5.74 3.94
CA PRO A 89 -10.63 6.19 4.56
C PRO A 89 -9.56 6.61 3.54
N THR A 90 -9.57 6.01 2.35
CA THR A 90 -8.66 6.32 1.25
C THR A 90 -9.40 6.47 -0.07
N HIS A 91 -8.88 7.32 -0.96
CA HIS A 91 -9.46 7.55 -2.28
C HIS A 91 -8.38 7.88 -3.32
N GLU A 92 -8.40 7.19 -4.46
CA GLU A 92 -7.34 7.26 -5.48
C GLU A 92 -7.12 8.67 -6.05
N PHE A 93 -8.23 9.37 -6.35
CA PHE A 93 -8.20 10.73 -6.89
C PHE A 93 -8.19 11.82 -5.82
N GLY A 94 -8.15 11.46 -4.53
CA GLY A 94 -8.24 12.40 -3.42
C GLY A 94 -9.60 12.48 -2.74
N ILE A 95 -9.59 13.00 -1.51
CA ILE A 95 -10.77 13.17 -0.68
C ILE A 95 -11.65 14.30 -1.23
N LYS A 96 -12.96 14.03 -1.38
CA LYS A 96 -13.94 15.05 -1.75
C LYS A 96 -14.29 15.90 -0.54
N VAL A 97 -14.18 17.22 -0.67
CA VAL A 97 -14.45 18.19 0.39
C VAL A 97 -15.30 19.35 -0.13
N LYS A 98 -15.98 20.04 0.78
CA LYS A 98 -16.61 21.33 0.56
C LYS A 98 -15.77 22.40 1.26
N LEU A 99 -15.46 23.48 0.56
CA LEU A 99 -14.75 24.63 1.13
C LEU A 99 -15.72 25.60 1.82
N ASP A 100 -15.18 26.51 2.63
CA ASP A 100 -15.95 27.59 3.25
C ASP A 100 -16.60 28.53 2.22
N SER A 101 -15.97 28.70 1.04
CA SER A 101 -16.53 29.42 -0.10
C SER A 101 -17.78 28.76 -0.70
N GLY A 102 -18.09 27.53 -0.32
CA GLY A 102 -19.19 26.73 -0.87
C GLY A 102 -18.81 25.84 -2.04
N GLN A 103 -17.61 26.00 -2.60
CA GLN A 103 -17.07 25.18 -3.69
C GLN A 103 -16.83 23.73 -3.23
N VAL A 104 -17.00 22.79 -4.16
CA VAL A 104 -16.89 21.35 -3.90
C VAL A 104 -15.94 20.74 -4.91
N GLY A 105 -14.94 19.99 -4.43
CA GLY A 105 -13.94 19.39 -5.30
C GLY A 105 -13.17 18.26 -4.64
N ARG A 106 -12.22 17.70 -5.39
CA ARG A 106 -11.27 16.67 -4.93
C ARG A 106 -9.98 17.35 -4.47
N VAL A 107 -9.50 17.05 -3.27
CA VAL A 107 -8.23 17.59 -2.77
C VAL A 107 -7.08 17.05 -3.62
N LYS A 108 -6.21 17.94 -4.07
CA LYS A 108 -4.96 17.61 -4.77
C LYS A 108 -3.72 17.90 -3.95
N LYS A 109 -3.82 18.87 -3.04
CA LYS A 109 -2.71 19.30 -2.20
C LYS A 109 -3.23 19.78 -0.85
N ILE A 110 -2.50 19.41 0.20
CA ILE A 110 -2.64 19.93 1.55
C ILE A 110 -1.50 20.95 1.73
N ILE A 111 -1.82 22.16 2.24
CA ILE A 111 -0.86 23.25 2.44
C ILE A 111 -0.41 23.28 3.90
#